data_AF-A0A9P8B974-F1
#
_entry.id   AF-A0A9P8B974-F1
#
_cell.length_a   1.000
_cell.length_b   1.000
_cell.length_c   1.000
_cell.angle_alpha   90.00
_cell.angle_beta   90.00
_cell.angle_gamma   90.00
#
_symmetry.space_group_name_H-M   'P 1'
#
loop_
_entity.id
_entity.type
_entity.pdbx_description
1 polymer ?
#
loop_
_entity_poly.entity_id
_entity_poly.type
_entity_poly.pdbx_seq_one_letter_code
_entity_poly.pdbx_strand_id
1 'polypeptide(L)'
;MIPLTVRLACSPYLLALELRGYGLSRIDPTFLQNLSYNFDSLRYLEVDQPSLRDDLIDFLNFLACFPQPSHLKITPVGSAYNSELESLLPSTSIPHLSTIEAPYDLAGTLVHGRPVLSLRLWSARENGLDRKLFSRLAEGSTPLKRLNVDCGKWRDNVLLDIVEYFPTLQDLQFRVLREDFYPNLMLERLASDIKGFLPMQRFVIYHCAMGSPEDDFDHGTLKLLAVTNDRLALIGLRFKTERYEGNRRWVLLPLS
;
A
#
# COMPACT_ATOMS: atom_id res chain seq x y z
N MET A 1 -23.29 -7.15 22.61
CA MET A 1 -22.20 -7.18 21.61
C MET A 1 -22.00 -8.64 21.25
N ILE A 2 -22.27 -9.06 20.01
CA ILE A 2 -22.07 -10.47 19.60
C ILE A 2 -20.55 -10.64 19.40
N PRO A 3 -19.90 -11.66 20.01
CA PRO A 3 -18.48 -11.90 19.79
C PRO A 3 -18.21 -12.07 18.29
N LEU A 4 -17.17 -11.43 17.77
CA LEU A 4 -16.75 -11.53 16.36
C LEU A 4 -16.65 -13.00 15.89
N THR A 5 -16.21 -13.88 16.81
CA THR A 5 -16.15 -15.33 16.71
C THR A 5 -17.46 -15.96 16.18
N VAL A 6 -18.62 -15.49 16.64
CA VAL A 6 -19.94 -16.06 16.29
C VAL A 6 -20.37 -15.69 14.87
N ARG A 7 -19.90 -14.56 14.32
CA ARG A 7 -20.27 -14.13 12.96
C ARG A 7 -19.45 -14.82 11.86
N LEU A 8 -18.18 -15.11 12.13
CA LEU A 8 -17.29 -15.78 11.17
C LEU A 8 -17.62 -17.26 11.01
N ALA A 9 -18.14 -17.88 12.08
CA ALA A 9 -18.54 -19.28 12.13
C ALA A 9 -19.64 -19.68 11.13
N CYS A 10 -20.44 -18.72 10.63
CA CYS A 10 -21.70 -19.03 9.95
C CYS A 10 -21.65 -18.94 8.41
N SER A 11 -20.49 -18.70 7.80
CA SER A 11 -20.41 -18.47 6.34
C SER A 11 -19.25 -19.21 5.67
N PRO A 12 -19.45 -20.46 5.18
CA PRO A 12 -18.43 -21.18 4.40
C PRO A 12 -18.10 -20.49 3.06
N TYR A 13 -18.93 -19.52 2.66
CA TYR A 13 -18.76 -18.71 1.45
C TYR A 13 -18.21 -17.31 1.75
N LEU A 14 -17.58 -17.10 2.91
CA LEU A 14 -16.99 -15.81 3.25
C LEU A 14 -15.86 -15.47 2.27
N LEU A 15 -16.08 -14.49 1.40
CA LEU A 15 -15.10 -14.04 0.39
C LEU A 15 -14.16 -12.97 0.93
N ALA A 16 -14.60 -12.18 1.89
CA ALA A 16 -13.87 -11.04 2.45
C ALA A 16 -14.01 -10.98 3.97
N LEU A 17 -12.90 -10.72 4.66
CA LEU A 17 -12.84 -10.55 6.10
C LEU A 17 -12.13 -9.25 6.43
N GLU A 18 -12.84 -8.33 7.09
CA GLU A 18 -12.30 -7.04 7.54
C GLU A 18 -12.26 -6.97 9.07
N LEU A 19 -11.06 -6.85 9.63
CA LEU A 19 -10.80 -6.79 11.07
C LEU A 19 -10.16 -5.45 11.42
N ARG A 20 -11.01 -4.41 11.51
CA ARG A 20 -10.60 -3.04 11.87
C ARG A 20 -10.97 -2.68 13.29
N GLY A 21 -10.06 -2.01 14.00
CA GLY A 21 -10.23 -1.59 15.40
C GLY A 21 -10.16 -2.74 16.40
N TYR A 22 -9.78 -3.93 15.96
CA TYR A 22 -9.59 -5.11 16.78
C TYR A 22 -8.11 -5.46 16.73
N GLY A 23 -7.34 -5.03 17.75
CA GLY A 23 -5.98 -5.54 17.90
C GLY A 23 -6.03 -7.07 17.91
N LEU A 24 -5.15 -7.73 17.14
CA LEU A 24 -5.17 -9.18 16.99
C LEU A 24 -5.04 -9.93 18.32
N SER A 25 -4.45 -9.29 19.34
CA SER A 25 -4.43 -9.76 20.72
C SER A 25 -5.82 -10.00 21.34
N ARG A 26 -6.90 -9.49 20.73
CA ARG A 26 -8.29 -9.73 21.13
C ARG A 26 -8.92 -10.92 20.40
N ILE A 27 -8.25 -11.50 19.41
CA ILE A 27 -8.70 -12.71 18.74
C ILE A 27 -8.22 -13.89 19.58
N ASP A 28 -9.18 -14.66 20.08
CA ASP A 28 -8.90 -15.86 20.87
C ASP A 28 -8.05 -16.84 20.04
N PRO A 29 -6.84 -17.24 20.47
CA PRO A 29 -6.02 -18.21 19.75
C PRO A 29 -6.73 -19.54 19.50
N THR A 30 -7.66 -19.92 20.38
CA THR A 30 -8.47 -21.14 20.23
C THR A 30 -9.50 -21.03 19.11
N PHE A 31 -9.86 -19.82 18.65
CA PHE A 31 -10.68 -19.62 17.46
C PHE A 31 -9.96 -20.12 16.21
N LEU A 32 -8.66 -19.84 16.10
CA LEU A 32 -7.83 -20.26 14.97
C LEU A 32 -7.55 -21.77 14.98
N GLN A 33 -7.51 -22.38 16.17
CA GLN A 33 -7.28 -23.81 16.34
C GLN A 33 -8.55 -24.65 16.17
N ASN A 34 -9.74 -24.05 16.29
CA ASN A 34 -11.01 -24.72 15.99
C ASN A 34 -11.21 -24.82 14.47
N LEU A 35 -10.51 -25.79 13.88
CA LEU A 35 -10.46 -26.19 12.45
C LEU A 35 -11.83 -26.53 11.81
N SER A 36 -12.94 -26.35 12.50
CA SER A 36 -14.29 -26.49 11.93
C SER A 36 -14.64 -25.33 10.98
N TYR A 37 -13.90 -24.23 11.03
CA TYR A 37 -14.11 -23.08 10.15
C TYR A 37 -13.31 -23.25 8.86
N ASN A 38 -14.03 -23.54 7.78
CA ASN A 38 -13.46 -23.59 6.45
C ASN A 38 -13.49 -22.18 5.81
N PHE A 39 -12.30 -21.58 5.61
CA PHE A 39 -12.12 -20.31 4.91
C PHE A 39 -11.60 -20.49 3.47
N ASP A 40 -11.91 -21.62 2.83
CA ASP A 40 -11.45 -21.97 1.48
C ASP A 40 -11.91 -20.95 0.41
N SER A 41 -13.03 -20.26 0.69
CA SER A 41 -13.59 -19.21 -0.16
C SER A 41 -12.98 -17.83 0.07
N LEU A 42 -12.20 -17.63 1.14
CA LEU A 42 -11.67 -16.32 1.50
C LEU A 42 -10.65 -15.84 0.45
N ARG A 43 -10.84 -14.63 -0.06
CA ARG A 43 -9.97 -14.01 -1.09
C ARG A 43 -9.41 -12.68 -0.65
N TYR A 44 -10.12 -11.96 0.21
CA TYR A 44 -9.72 -10.67 0.75
C TYR A 44 -9.61 -10.74 2.27
N LEU A 45 -8.47 -10.33 2.80
CA LEU A 45 -8.22 -10.22 4.23
C LEU A 45 -7.73 -8.81 4.53
N GLU A 46 -8.41 -8.14 5.46
CA GLU A 46 -7.96 -6.87 6.01
C GLU A 46 -7.82 -6.98 7.52
N VAL A 47 -6.69 -6.53 8.03
CA VAL A 47 -6.30 -6.63 9.43
C VAL A 47 -5.60 -5.36 9.87
N ASP A 48 -5.72 -5.01 11.13
CA ASP A 48 -4.92 -3.95 11.74
C ASP A 48 -3.44 -4.33 11.82
N GLN A 49 -2.58 -3.32 11.71
CA GLN A 49 -1.14 -3.46 11.89
C GLN A 49 -0.84 -3.89 13.33
N PRO A 50 0.04 -4.89 13.55
CA PRO A 50 0.46 -5.25 14.89
C PRO A 50 1.21 -4.08 15.54
N SER A 51 0.81 -3.73 16.76
CA SER A 51 1.37 -2.61 17.52
C SER A 51 2.70 -2.94 18.21
N LEU A 52 2.83 -4.18 18.70
CA LEU A 52 3.99 -4.65 19.43
C LEU A 52 4.69 -5.79 18.68
N ARG A 53 5.92 -6.12 19.11
CA ARG A 53 6.69 -7.25 18.54
C ARG A 53 5.99 -8.58 18.80
N ASP A 54 5.48 -8.80 20.00
CA ASP A 54 4.79 -10.04 20.35
C ASP A 54 3.48 -10.19 19.56
N ASP A 55 2.75 -9.08 19.35
CA ASP A 55 1.57 -9.04 18.49
C ASP A 55 1.89 -9.46 17.04
N LEU A 56 3.14 -9.32 16.59
CA LEU A 56 3.51 -9.77 15.25
C LEU A 56 3.52 -11.28 15.13
N ILE A 57 4.09 -12.01 16.10
CA ILE A 57 4.15 -13.47 16.00
C ILE A 57 2.72 -14.01 15.92
N ASP A 58 1.83 -13.46 16.75
CA ASP A 58 0.41 -13.77 16.71
C ASP A 58 -0.23 -13.34 15.38
N PHE A 59 0.14 -12.18 14.83
CA PHE A 59 -0.27 -11.72 13.50
C PHE A 59 0.14 -12.71 12.40
N LEU A 60 1.39 -13.18 12.41
CA LEU A 60 1.91 -14.09 11.39
C LEU A 60 1.29 -15.48 11.52
N ASN A 61 1.11 -15.98 12.74
CA ASN A 61 0.38 -17.22 13.02
C ASN A 61 -1.08 -17.11 12.56
N PHE A 62 -1.73 -15.97 12.84
CA PHE A 62 -3.06 -15.66 12.36
C PHE A 62 -3.13 -15.70 10.83
N LEU A 63 -2.20 -15.04 10.14
CA LEU A 63 -2.12 -15.06 8.67
C LEU A 63 -1.96 -16.48 8.11
N ALA A 64 -1.17 -17.34 8.77
CA ALA A 64 -0.98 -18.73 8.34
C ALA A 64 -2.27 -19.57 8.39
N CYS A 65 -3.26 -19.20 9.21
CA CYS A 65 -4.57 -19.84 9.25
C CYS A 65 -5.45 -19.56 8.02
N PHE A 66 -5.07 -18.59 7.19
CA PHE A 66 -5.81 -18.22 5.99
C PHE A 66 -4.90 -18.40 4.76
N PRO A 67 -4.79 -19.60 4.18
CA PRO A 67 -3.89 -19.83 3.02
C PRO A 67 -4.45 -19.28 1.69
N GLN A 68 -5.77 -19.06 1.62
CA GLN A 68 -6.47 -18.70 0.38
C GLN A 68 -6.53 -17.22 -0.04
N PRO A 69 -6.37 -16.21 0.85
CA PRO A 69 -6.42 -14.82 0.46
C PRO A 69 -5.46 -14.50 -0.69
N SER A 70 -6.01 -13.90 -1.74
CA SER A 70 -5.26 -13.33 -2.86
C SER A 70 -4.96 -11.85 -2.66
N HIS A 71 -5.68 -11.19 -1.75
CA HIS A 71 -5.53 -9.79 -1.37
C HIS A 71 -5.37 -9.68 0.15
N LEU A 72 -4.27 -9.06 0.60
CA LEU A 72 -4.04 -8.71 2.00
C LEU A 72 -3.92 -7.20 2.14
N LYS A 73 -4.70 -6.63 3.05
CA LYS A 73 -4.58 -5.23 3.46
C LYS A 73 -4.27 -5.15 4.94
N ILE A 74 -3.18 -4.46 5.27
CA ILE A 74 -2.84 -4.10 6.64
C ILE A 74 -3.34 -2.68 6.84
N THR A 75 -4.00 -2.37 7.94
CA THR A 75 -4.47 -1.01 8.24
C THR A 75 -3.59 -0.44 9.35
N PRO A 76 -2.96 0.74 9.16
CA PRO A 76 -2.08 1.28 10.18
C PRO A 76 -2.85 1.62 11.46
N VAL A 77 -2.34 1.17 12.61
CA VAL A 77 -2.86 1.49 13.94
C VAL A 77 -1.73 2.10 14.78
N GLY A 78 -1.70 3.43 14.88
CA GLY A 78 -0.75 4.14 15.75
C GLY A 78 0.69 4.26 15.22
N SER A 79 1.61 4.63 16.12
CA SER A 79 2.99 4.98 15.78
C SER A 79 3.90 3.75 15.65
N ALA A 80 4.18 3.44 14.39
CA ALA A 80 5.41 2.93 13.80
C ALA A 80 6.11 1.67 14.35
N TYR A 81 6.40 0.79 13.40
CA TYR A 81 6.98 -0.54 13.58
C TYR A 81 8.51 -0.54 13.70
N ASN A 82 9.09 -1.60 14.25
CA ASN A 82 10.54 -1.84 14.27
C ASN A 82 10.93 -2.80 13.15
N SER A 83 12.03 -2.51 12.45
CA SER A 83 12.45 -3.14 11.18
C SER A 83 13.13 -4.51 11.31
N GLU A 84 13.13 -5.17 12.47
CA GLU A 84 13.94 -6.37 12.74
C GLU A 84 13.31 -7.71 12.30
N LEU A 85 12.41 -7.70 11.31
CA LEU A 85 11.39 -8.76 11.16
C LEU A 85 11.38 -9.48 9.81
N GLU A 86 12.51 -9.43 9.12
CA GLU A 86 12.70 -10.02 7.80
C GLU A 86 12.67 -11.56 7.81
N SER A 87 12.81 -12.22 8.96
CA SER A 87 13.03 -13.67 9.05
C SER A 87 11.85 -14.52 9.58
N LEU A 88 10.70 -13.94 9.91
CA LEU A 88 9.68 -14.67 10.69
C LEU A 88 8.55 -15.33 9.89
N LEU A 89 8.31 -14.95 8.63
CA LEU A 89 7.18 -15.48 7.87
C LEU A 89 7.62 -16.46 6.79
N PRO A 90 7.34 -17.77 6.91
CA PRO A 90 7.59 -18.73 5.85
C PRO A 90 6.88 -18.30 4.56
N SER A 91 7.56 -18.42 3.42
CA SER A 91 6.98 -18.15 2.09
C SER A 91 5.75 -19.01 1.78
N THR A 92 5.57 -20.11 2.51
CA THR A 92 4.40 -21.00 2.44
C THR A 92 3.14 -20.42 3.12
N SER A 93 3.26 -19.36 3.91
CA SER A 93 2.11 -18.69 4.52
C SER A 93 1.46 -17.77 3.49
N ILE A 94 0.15 -17.92 3.27
CA ILE A 94 -0.63 -17.21 2.24
C ILE A 94 0.01 -17.33 0.84
N PRO A 95 0.15 -18.54 0.29
CA PRO A 95 0.89 -18.79 -0.94
C PRO A 95 0.26 -18.12 -2.19
N HIS A 96 -1.02 -17.77 -2.14
CA HIS A 96 -1.77 -17.20 -3.26
C HIS A 96 -1.80 -15.67 -3.28
N LEU A 97 -1.01 -15.02 -2.42
CA LEU A 97 -1.02 -13.57 -2.25
C LEU A 97 -0.55 -12.86 -3.53
N SER A 98 -1.47 -12.13 -4.16
CA SER A 98 -1.24 -11.43 -5.43
C SER A 98 -1.31 -9.91 -5.29
N THR A 99 -2.04 -9.42 -4.29
CA THR A 99 -2.22 -8.00 -4.00
C THR A 99 -1.93 -7.74 -2.54
N ILE A 100 -1.07 -6.77 -2.27
CA ILE A 100 -0.73 -6.36 -0.91
C ILE A 100 -0.93 -4.86 -0.76
N GLU A 101 -1.61 -4.48 0.30
CA GLU A 101 -1.65 -3.12 0.83
C GLU A 101 -0.97 -3.19 2.21
N ALA A 102 0.24 -2.63 2.36
CA ALA A 102 0.99 -2.72 3.63
C ALA A 102 1.93 -1.52 3.89
N PRO A 103 2.31 -1.28 5.16
CA PRO A 103 3.39 -0.36 5.46
C PRO A 103 4.74 -0.87 4.93
N TYR A 104 5.67 0.05 4.63
CA TYR A 104 6.99 -0.26 4.05
C TYR A 104 7.74 -1.37 4.80
N ASP A 105 7.73 -1.32 6.14
CA ASP A 105 8.48 -2.23 7.00
C ASP A 105 7.97 -3.69 6.92
N LEU A 106 6.68 -3.90 6.64
CA LEU A 106 6.08 -5.24 6.54
C LEU A 106 6.04 -5.77 5.11
N ALA A 107 5.99 -4.87 4.13
CA ALA A 107 5.83 -5.25 2.73
C ALA A 107 6.95 -6.16 2.23
N GLY A 108 8.21 -5.92 2.62
CA GLY A 108 9.35 -6.78 2.26
C GLY A 108 9.15 -8.23 2.68
N THR A 109 8.83 -8.46 3.96
CA THR A 109 8.58 -9.79 4.52
C THR A 109 7.38 -10.49 3.86
N LEU A 110 6.33 -9.72 3.53
CA LEU A 110 5.13 -10.25 2.89
C LEU A 110 5.33 -10.56 1.40
N VAL A 111 6.28 -9.93 0.72
CA VAL A 111 6.54 -10.18 -0.70
C VAL A 111 7.47 -11.38 -0.92
N HIS A 112 8.45 -11.59 -0.04
CA HIS A 112 9.49 -12.61 -0.20
C HIS A 112 8.92 -14.00 -0.58
N GLY A 113 9.29 -14.47 -1.78
CA GLY A 113 8.88 -15.78 -2.30
C GLY A 113 7.41 -15.93 -2.73
N ARG A 114 6.60 -14.86 -2.73
CA ARG A 114 5.17 -14.90 -3.06
C ARG A 114 4.84 -14.30 -4.43
N PRO A 115 3.73 -14.67 -5.08
CA PRO A 115 3.39 -14.23 -6.45
C PRO A 115 2.70 -12.85 -6.47
N VAL A 116 3.33 -11.85 -5.86
CA VAL A 116 2.75 -10.51 -5.71
C VAL A 116 2.86 -9.71 -7.01
N LEU A 117 1.72 -9.30 -7.55
CA LEU A 117 1.61 -8.54 -8.80
C LEU A 117 1.28 -7.07 -8.57
N SER A 118 0.58 -6.77 -7.48
CA SER A 118 0.13 -5.41 -7.14
C SER A 118 0.48 -5.08 -5.70
N LEU A 119 1.18 -3.98 -5.50
CA LEU A 119 1.63 -3.56 -4.19
C LEU A 119 1.26 -2.10 -3.95
N ARG A 120 0.58 -1.83 -2.84
CA ARG A 120 0.38 -0.49 -2.31
C ARG A 120 1.13 -0.37 -1.00
N LEU A 121 1.95 0.65 -0.96
CA LEU A 121 2.88 0.94 0.10
C LEU A 121 2.52 2.29 0.71
N TRP A 122 2.56 2.38 2.03
CA TRP A 122 2.50 3.66 2.73
C TRP A 122 3.49 3.66 3.90
N SER A 123 3.77 4.83 4.42
CA SER A 123 4.51 4.96 5.66
C SER A 123 3.97 6.08 6.51
N ALA A 124 3.94 5.82 7.82
CA ALA A 124 3.73 6.85 8.83
C ALA A 124 5.02 7.63 9.14
N ARG A 125 6.18 7.19 8.64
CA ARG A 125 7.50 7.79 8.88
C ARG A 125 8.05 8.49 7.63
N GLU A 126 8.91 9.47 7.87
CA GLU A 126 9.64 10.20 6.81
C GLU A 126 10.68 9.36 6.07
N ASN A 127 11.11 8.24 6.66
CA ASN A 127 12.12 7.36 6.10
C ASN A 127 11.46 6.42 5.09
N GLY A 128 11.32 6.91 3.85
CA GLY A 128 10.29 6.37 2.98
C GLY A 128 10.72 5.31 1.98
N LEU A 129 11.70 5.58 1.13
CA LEU A 129 11.91 4.72 -0.04
C LEU A 129 13.40 4.58 -0.29
N ASP A 130 14.00 3.64 0.41
CA ASP A 130 15.40 3.31 0.21
C ASP A 130 15.57 2.13 -0.77
N ARG A 131 16.80 1.98 -1.23
CA ARG A 131 17.18 0.93 -2.17
C ARG A 131 17.01 -0.48 -1.58
N LYS A 132 17.18 -0.62 -0.25
CA LYS A 132 17.03 -1.90 0.47
C LYS A 132 15.58 -2.38 0.51
N LEU A 133 14.61 -1.46 0.59
CA LEU A 133 13.20 -1.81 0.46
C LEU A 133 12.93 -2.37 -0.93
N PHE A 134 13.36 -1.68 -1.99
CA PHE A 134 13.11 -2.14 -3.37
C PHE A 134 13.78 -3.48 -3.67
N SER A 135 15.01 -3.70 -3.18
CA SER A 135 15.66 -5.02 -3.34
C SER A 135 14.85 -6.14 -2.71
N ARG A 136 14.33 -5.94 -1.49
CA ARG A 136 13.49 -6.94 -0.80
C ARG A 136 12.17 -7.18 -1.52
N LEU A 137 11.53 -6.11 -2.00
CA LEU A 137 10.29 -6.22 -2.77
C LEU A 137 10.50 -6.91 -4.13
N ALA A 138 11.72 -6.89 -4.67
CA ALA A 138 12.07 -7.64 -5.88
C ALA A 138 12.27 -9.15 -5.63
N GLU A 139 12.31 -9.61 -4.37
CA GLU A 139 12.42 -11.03 -4.01
C GLU A 139 11.08 -11.79 -4.10
N GLY A 140 10.05 -11.16 -4.66
CA GLY A 140 8.81 -11.85 -5.02
C GLY A 140 9.06 -12.93 -6.08
N SER A 141 8.25 -14.00 -6.04
CA SER A 141 8.35 -15.09 -7.04
C SER A 141 7.86 -14.69 -8.45
N THR A 142 7.14 -13.58 -8.55
CA THR A 142 6.63 -13.05 -9.82
C THR A 142 7.00 -11.57 -9.97
N PRO A 143 7.29 -11.10 -11.19
CA PRO A 143 7.57 -9.68 -11.42
C PRO A 143 6.37 -8.78 -11.09
N LEU A 144 6.62 -7.73 -10.30
CA LEU A 144 5.61 -6.74 -9.92
C LEU A 144 5.08 -5.98 -11.15
N LYS A 145 3.76 -5.79 -11.23
CA LYS A 145 3.08 -5.08 -12.32
C LYS A 145 2.52 -3.72 -11.91
N ARG A 146 2.09 -3.58 -10.65
CA ARG A 146 1.55 -2.32 -10.12
C ARG A 146 2.21 -1.96 -8.80
N LEU A 147 2.66 -0.72 -8.69
CA LEU A 147 3.29 -0.18 -7.49
C LEU A 147 2.67 1.17 -7.16
N ASN A 148 2.02 1.23 -6.00
CA ASN A 148 1.36 2.44 -5.51
C ASN A 148 2.10 2.85 -4.23
N VAL A 149 2.59 4.08 -4.16
CA VAL A 149 3.49 4.50 -3.08
C VAL A 149 3.03 5.81 -2.48
N ASP A 150 2.56 5.75 -1.23
CA ASP A 150 2.22 6.92 -0.43
C ASP A 150 3.48 7.29 0.40
N CYS A 151 4.24 8.30 -0.03
CA CYS A 151 5.50 8.70 0.58
C CYS A 151 5.43 10.08 1.23
N GLY A 152 6.05 10.20 2.41
CA GLY A 152 6.18 11.48 3.10
C GLY A 152 7.18 12.42 2.41
N LYS A 153 8.27 11.89 1.85
CA LYS A 153 9.34 12.68 1.23
C LYS A 153 9.77 12.06 -0.10
N TRP A 154 9.93 12.90 -1.12
CA TRP A 154 10.50 12.49 -2.40
C TRP A 154 12.02 12.33 -2.29
N ARG A 155 12.58 11.30 -2.94
CA ARG A 155 14.04 11.10 -3.08
C ARG A 155 14.41 11.17 -4.55
N ASP A 156 15.45 11.94 -4.86
CA ASP A 156 15.88 12.22 -6.23
C ASP A 156 16.07 10.96 -7.09
N ASN A 157 16.64 9.89 -6.55
CA ASN A 157 16.93 8.66 -7.29
C ASN A 157 15.85 7.57 -7.15
N VAL A 158 14.69 7.87 -6.56
CA VAL A 158 13.68 6.84 -6.26
C VAL A 158 13.17 6.16 -7.53
N LEU A 159 13.03 6.91 -8.61
CA LEU A 159 12.55 6.38 -9.89
C LEU A 159 13.58 5.48 -10.55
N LEU A 160 14.85 5.89 -10.54
CA LEU A 160 15.96 5.08 -11.06
C LEU A 160 16.04 3.75 -10.32
N ASP A 161 15.93 3.76 -8.99
CA ASP A 161 15.89 2.53 -8.21
C ASP A 161 14.65 1.68 -8.56
N ILE A 162 13.47 2.28 -8.75
CA ILE A 162 12.27 1.54 -9.18
C ILE A 162 12.45 0.89 -10.56
N VAL A 163 13.04 1.58 -11.54
CA VAL A 163 13.34 1.00 -12.86
C VAL A 163 14.29 -0.17 -12.72
N GLU A 164 15.35 0.01 -11.91
CA GLU A 164 16.37 -1.00 -11.70
C GLU A 164 15.78 -2.30 -11.11
N TYR A 165 14.93 -2.19 -10.09
CA TYR A 165 14.36 -3.35 -9.40
C TYR A 165 13.07 -3.89 -10.02
N PHE A 166 12.30 -3.07 -10.73
CA PHE A 166 11.00 -3.46 -11.33
C PHE A 166 10.93 -3.11 -12.81
N PRO A 167 11.80 -3.68 -13.66
CA PRO A 167 11.87 -3.33 -15.08
C PRO A 167 10.62 -3.71 -15.88
N THR A 168 9.70 -4.52 -15.33
CA THR A 168 8.45 -4.93 -16.00
C THR A 168 7.19 -4.24 -15.45
N LEU A 169 7.38 -3.21 -14.62
CA LEU A 169 6.31 -2.47 -13.98
C LEU A 169 5.46 -1.73 -15.02
N GLN A 170 4.14 -1.85 -14.91
CA GLN A 170 3.18 -1.31 -15.88
C GLN A 170 2.36 -0.15 -15.31
N ASP A 171 2.12 -0.15 -14.01
CA ASP A 171 1.41 0.91 -13.30
C ASP A 171 2.25 1.38 -12.12
N LEU A 172 2.58 2.67 -12.10
CA LEU A 172 3.31 3.30 -11.01
C LEU A 172 2.57 4.55 -10.57
N GLN A 173 2.13 4.53 -9.31
CA GLN A 173 1.45 5.63 -8.67
C GLN A 173 2.25 6.12 -7.48
N PHE A 174 2.47 7.42 -7.38
CA PHE A 174 3.03 8.08 -6.21
C PHE A 174 2.01 9.01 -5.58
N ARG A 175 1.90 9.01 -4.26
CA ARG A 175 1.23 10.06 -3.49
C ARG A 175 2.24 10.68 -2.54
N VAL A 176 2.64 11.91 -2.82
CA VAL A 176 3.57 12.68 -2.00
C VAL A 176 2.76 13.53 -1.02
N LEU A 177 3.02 13.35 0.27
CA LEU A 177 2.20 13.93 1.36
C LEU A 177 2.75 15.25 1.94
N ARG A 178 3.96 15.69 1.57
CA ARG A 178 4.58 16.92 2.12
C ARG A 178 4.55 18.12 1.19
N GLU A 179 4.58 19.29 1.81
CA GLU A 179 4.55 20.63 1.19
C GLU A 179 5.87 21.02 0.49
N ASP A 180 7.02 20.48 0.93
CA ASP A 180 8.34 20.79 0.35
C ASP A 180 8.61 20.11 -1.00
N PHE A 181 7.57 19.53 -1.60
CA PHE A 181 7.63 18.97 -2.93
C PHE A 181 7.57 20.09 -3.98
N TYR A 182 8.69 20.29 -4.69
CA TYR A 182 8.78 21.24 -5.80
C TYR A 182 8.53 20.54 -7.15
N PRO A 183 7.29 20.50 -7.65
CA PRO A 183 6.93 19.69 -8.80
C PRO A 183 7.67 20.06 -10.09
N ASN A 184 8.04 21.34 -10.28
CA ASN A 184 8.63 21.77 -11.55
C ASN A 184 10.06 21.21 -11.75
N LEU A 185 10.90 21.26 -10.72
CA LEU A 185 12.25 20.68 -10.76
C LEU A 185 12.21 19.16 -10.91
N MET A 186 11.20 18.53 -10.31
CA MET A 186 10.97 17.10 -10.40
C MET A 186 10.51 16.67 -11.79
N LEU A 187 9.64 17.45 -12.46
CA LEU A 187 9.15 17.14 -13.81
C LEU A 187 10.26 17.15 -14.86
N GLU A 188 11.23 18.06 -14.76
CA GLU A 188 12.39 18.10 -15.66
C GLU A 188 13.27 16.85 -15.51
N ARG A 189 13.53 16.42 -14.27
CA ARG A 189 14.27 15.18 -13.98
C ARG A 189 13.49 13.93 -14.35
N LEU A 190 12.19 13.94 -14.13
CA LEU A 190 11.27 12.88 -14.56
C LEU A 190 11.35 12.63 -16.06
N ALA A 191 11.42 13.67 -16.87
CA ALA A 191 11.51 13.53 -18.31
C ALA A 191 12.79 12.82 -18.76
N SER A 192 13.91 12.95 -18.03
CA SER A 192 15.12 12.17 -18.29
C SER A 192 14.99 10.73 -17.84
N ASP A 193 14.42 10.50 -16.65
CA ASP A 193 14.38 9.18 -16.00
C ASP A 193 13.29 8.27 -16.60
N ILE A 194 12.17 8.84 -17.07
CA ILE A 194 11.04 8.12 -17.68
C ILE A 194 11.46 7.35 -18.93
N LYS A 195 12.52 7.76 -19.63
CA LYS A 195 13.00 7.03 -20.82
C LYS A 195 13.41 5.58 -20.51
N GLY A 196 13.73 5.26 -19.24
CA GLY A 196 13.99 3.90 -18.79
C GLY A 196 12.74 3.04 -18.59
N PHE A 197 11.54 3.62 -18.60
CA PHE A 197 10.27 2.97 -18.28
C PHE A 197 9.49 2.49 -19.53
N LEU A 198 10.16 1.78 -20.44
CA LEU A 198 9.55 1.34 -21.70
C LEU A 198 8.25 0.50 -21.56
N PRO A 199 8.06 -0.37 -20.55
CA PRO A 199 6.80 -1.11 -20.40
C PRO A 199 5.72 -0.37 -19.59
N MET A 200 5.99 0.85 -19.12
CA MET A 200 5.07 1.59 -18.26
C MET A 200 3.85 2.06 -19.05
N GLN A 201 2.68 1.57 -18.67
CA GLN A 201 1.40 1.91 -19.27
C GLN A 201 0.73 3.07 -18.55
N ARG A 202 1.01 3.23 -17.26
CA ARG A 202 0.42 4.25 -16.41
C ARG A 202 1.43 4.73 -15.39
N PHE A 203 1.72 6.02 -15.43
CA PHE A 203 2.46 6.70 -14.39
C PHE A 203 1.57 7.81 -13.83
N VAL A 204 1.49 7.95 -12.51
CA VAL A 204 0.71 9.03 -11.88
C VAL A 204 1.40 9.52 -10.62
N ILE A 205 1.49 10.84 -10.46
CA ILE A 205 1.96 11.46 -9.23
C ILE A 205 0.83 12.33 -8.66
N TYR A 206 0.45 12.04 -7.43
CA TYR A 206 -0.47 12.82 -6.63
C TYR A 206 0.39 13.64 -5.67
N HIS A 207 0.23 14.96 -5.69
CA HIS A 207 0.77 15.82 -4.65
C HIS A 207 -0.38 16.25 -3.75
N CYS A 208 -0.38 15.72 -2.54
CA CYS A 208 -1.31 16.12 -1.50
C CYS A 208 -0.57 17.11 -0.61
N ALA A 209 -0.66 18.40 -0.93
CA ALA A 209 -0.37 19.43 0.06
C ALA A 209 -1.47 19.31 1.14
N MET A 210 -1.11 18.74 2.28
CA MET A 210 -1.94 18.84 3.47
C MET A 210 -1.87 20.31 3.88
N GLY A 211 -3.00 21.03 3.81
CA GLY A 211 -3.03 22.39 4.34
C GLY A 211 -2.67 22.38 5.82
N SER A 212 -2.14 23.49 6.32
CA SER A 212 -2.07 23.74 7.75
C SER A 212 -3.41 23.35 8.40
N PRO A 213 -3.42 22.69 9.57
CA PRO A 213 -4.67 22.38 10.28
C PRO A 213 -5.52 23.61 10.61
N GLU A 214 -4.98 24.83 10.44
CA GLU A 214 -5.69 26.10 10.58
C GLU A 214 -6.42 26.57 9.31
N ASP A 215 -6.12 25.98 8.15
CA ASP A 215 -6.82 26.26 6.89
C ASP A 215 -7.98 25.28 6.70
N ASP A 216 -9.22 25.78 6.75
CA ASP A 216 -10.47 25.02 6.51
C ASP A 216 -10.58 24.42 5.09
N PHE A 217 -9.55 24.59 4.25
CA PHE A 217 -9.49 24.12 2.88
C PHE A 217 -8.23 23.29 2.62
N ASP A 218 -8.41 21.98 2.47
CA ASP A 218 -7.43 21.11 1.84
C ASP A 218 -7.31 21.53 0.36
N HIS A 219 -6.31 22.36 0.03
CA HIS A 219 -5.96 22.70 -1.36
C HIS A 219 -4.96 21.68 -1.90
N GLY A 220 -5.43 20.74 -2.73
CA GLY A 220 -4.56 19.77 -3.41
C GLY A 220 -4.29 20.15 -4.86
N THR A 221 -3.09 19.87 -5.36
CA THR A 221 -2.79 19.98 -6.81
C THR A 221 -2.43 18.59 -7.34
N LEU A 222 -3.24 18.02 -8.24
CA LEU A 222 -2.91 16.77 -8.95
C LEU A 222 -2.23 17.19 -10.23
N LYS A 223 -0.91 17.07 -10.25
CA LYS A 223 -0.20 17.08 -11.52
C LYS A 223 -0.18 15.65 -12.04
N LEU A 224 -1.20 15.29 -12.84
CA LEU A 224 -1.25 13.98 -13.47
C LEU A 224 -0.28 13.97 -14.65
N LEU A 225 0.92 13.43 -14.43
CA LEU A 225 1.80 13.10 -15.54
C LEU A 225 1.45 11.70 -16.04
N ALA A 226 0.52 11.60 -16.99
CA ALA A 226 0.20 10.32 -17.62
C ALA A 226 1.19 10.04 -18.74
N VAL A 227 1.95 8.95 -18.58
CA VAL A 227 2.74 8.35 -19.66
C VAL A 227 1.98 7.13 -20.14
N THR A 228 1.55 7.14 -21.40
CA THR A 228 0.94 5.96 -22.05
C THR A 228 1.58 5.78 -23.42
N ASN A 229 2.16 4.60 -23.71
CA ASN A 229 2.59 4.18 -25.05
C ASN A 229 3.31 5.30 -25.84
N ASP A 230 4.48 5.73 -25.36
CA ASP A 230 5.35 6.75 -25.96
C ASP A 230 4.80 8.19 -26.02
N ARG A 231 3.65 8.46 -25.39
CA ARG A 231 3.11 9.82 -25.25
C ARG A 231 3.16 10.27 -23.79
N LEU A 232 3.92 11.32 -23.56
CA LEU A 232 3.88 12.11 -22.32
C LEU A 232 2.74 13.13 -22.46
N ALA A 233 1.67 12.94 -21.70
CA ALA A 233 0.64 13.94 -21.51
C ALA A 233 0.73 14.45 -20.07
N LEU A 234 1.24 15.67 -19.91
CA LEU A 234 1.09 16.39 -18.65
C LEU A 234 -0.32 16.94 -18.61
N ILE A 235 -1.19 16.30 -17.83
CA ILE A 235 -2.51 16.82 -17.51
C ILE A 235 -2.41 17.41 -16.10
N GLY A 236 -2.10 18.71 -16.01
CA GLY A 236 -2.31 19.42 -14.76
C GLY A 236 -3.80 19.44 -14.45
N LEU A 237 -4.24 18.97 -13.29
CA LEU A 237 -5.60 19.19 -12.80
C LEU A 237 -5.49 19.84 -11.42
N ARG A 238 -6.00 21.06 -11.30
CA ARG A 238 -6.11 21.71 -10.00
C ARG A 238 -7.46 21.33 -9.40
N PHE A 239 -7.53 21.00 -8.11
CA PHE A 239 -8.81 20.82 -7.43
C PHE A 239 -8.78 21.47 -6.07
N LYS A 240 -9.98 21.70 -5.55
CA LYS A 240 -10.20 22.07 -4.17
C LYS A 240 -11.09 21.02 -3.54
N THR A 241 -10.78 20.66 -2.30
CA THR A 241 -11.72 19.89 -1.48
C THR A 241 -12.68 20.88 -0.83
N GLU A 242 -13.97 20.75 -1.13
CA GLU A 242 -15.03 21.56 -0.53
C GLU A 242 -15.90 20.69 0.38
N ARG A 243 -16.36 21.23 1.50
CA ARG A 243 -17.44 20.62 2.29
C ARG A 243 -18.78 21.10 1.76
N TYR A 244 -19.63 20.17 1.31
CA TYR A 244 -21.01 20.43 0.94
C TYR A 244 -21.90 19.47 1.76
N GLU A 245 -22.80 20.01 2.58
CA GLU A 245 -23.71 19.23 3.44
C GLU A 245 -22.99 18.20 4.34
N GLY A 246 -21.82 18.55 4.87
CA GLY A 246 -21.02 17.66 5.71
C GLY A 246 -20.19 16.62 4.94
N ASN A 247 -20.37 16.50 3.63
CA ASN A 247 -19.58 15.61 2.77
C ASN A 247 -18.43 16.37 2.09
N ARG A 248 -17.25 15.76 2.05
CA ARG A 248 -16.11 16.28 1.28
C ARG A 248 -16.30 15.94 -0.21
N ARG A 249 -16.30 16.94 -1.08
CA ARG A 249 -16.32 16.78 -2.54
C ARG A 249 -15.07 17.39 -3.17
N TRP A 250 -14.62 16.81 -4.27
CA TRP A 250 -13.51 17.33 -5.07
C TRP A 250 -14.08 18.22 -6.18
N VAL A 251 -13.66 19.48 -6.25
CA VAL A 251 -14.06 20.43 -7.28
C VAL A 251 -12.88 20.72 -8.19
N LEU A 252 -13.04 20.50 -9.50
CA LEU A 252 -12.02 20.84 -10.49
C LEU A 252 -11.90 22.36 -10.62
N LEU A 253 -10.70 22.89 -10.48
CA LEU A 253 -10.40 24.30 -10.68
C LEU A 253 -9.82 24.48 -12.10
N PRO A 254 -10.15 25.60 -12.79
CA PRO A 254 -9.51 25.92 -14.05
C PRO A 254 -7.99 26.05 -13.89
N LEU A 255 -7.25 25.59 -14.89
CA LEU A 255 -5.82 25.83 -15.00
C LEU A 255 -5.62 27.30 -15.39
N SER A 256 -5.02 28.08 -14.49
CA SER A 256 -4.62 29.47 -14.72
C SER A 256 -3.36 29.57 -15.55
#